data_AF-A0A8H7C1B5-F1
#
_entry.id   AF-A0A8H7C1B5-F1
#
_cell.length_a   1.000
_cell.length_b   1.000
_cell.length_c   1.000
_cell.angle_alpha   90.00
_cell.angle_beta   90.00
_cell.angle_gamma   90.00
#
_symmetry.space_group_name_H-M   'P 1'
#
loop_
_entity.id
_entity.type
_entity.pdbx_description
1 polymer ?
#
loop_
_entity_poly.entity_id
_entity_poly.type
_entity_poly.pdbx_seq_one_letter_code
_entity_poly.pdbx_strand_id
1 'polypeptide(L)'
;MITVSVVLFVLFISSGFADTLRGRAENDIISPKSFAVLPDDFTYRTDSFAQHFKPANSTQAPTFQIFNEAFLDIIGSSPSISEIASNSSYAFAHEGPIYISETEEVFFASNAGGALGMSDFNHNNAFFKLSLSEAEEMLGSGGNNKTVNVPITQIPLSDSIQMTSGGTGPFNGNLILSNSGRGPLPPTLALVNSKPPYNSTILLNNFYGRQYNSLNDVKVHPTSGNLFFSDTTYGSIQQFRDKPTLPSQVYRFDMNTGAVQVVANNFDQANGIAFTGDGKTVYIGDSGAAGGTPTQPSTIYAFDVDEKTQALSSRRVLAYIDAGAPDGIQVDEKGNVYVACADGVQVFAPDGTLLGKFFLDISSANMVFAGPGRMVILAETKVFLAKISENTKGVSVTSMLLPSLRSTTIRSSKPLVRTYASAPKNEDIMRDVLGTFGSQSDSEQAIHPETRQTRTPDNDYTIPPAQDPLLEFFASRMMEGGKRARAEKATSEILLHIHALTKAPPLPVLRQAVQMAAPAVRVMSHKMGGKALVKPIALNERQRTRRAIGWILEESNSRPGHTRGERVARECIGILQKSSKVLELKDRAHQVALINRGNLPRMRA
;
A
#
# COMPACT_ATOMS: atom_id res chain seq x y z
N MET A 1 -37.87 46.62 -35.74
CA MET A 1 -37.90 46.13 -37.13
C MET A 1 -36.56 46.50 -37.75
N ILE A 2 -35.63 45.64 -38.21
CA ILE A 2 -35.49 44.20 -38.50
C ILE A 2 -33.94 44.03 -38.51
N THR A 3 -33.26 43.32 -37.58
CA THR A 3 -32.81 41.90 -37.62
C THR A 3 -32.27 41.47 -39.01
N VAL A 4 -31.01 41.09 -39.23
CA VAL A 4 -30.39 39.75 -39.07
C VAL A 4 -29.09 39.82 -39.91
N SER A 5 -27.98 39.22 -39.45
CA SER A 5 -27.00 38.45 -40.27
C SER A 5 -25.54 38.53 -39.78
N VAL A 6 -25.19 38.04 -38.58
CA VAL A 6 -23.78 37.69 -38.27
C VAL A 6 -23.64 36.53 -37.24
N VAL A 7 -24.57 35.56 -37.17
CA VAL A 7 -24.47 34.47 -36.16
C VAL A 7 -24.46 33.04 -36.75
N LEU A 8 -24.43 32.87 -38.08
CA LEU A 8 -24.57 31.53 -38.68
C LEU A 8 -23.31 30.90 -39.29
N PHE A 9 -22.10 31.42 -39.02
CA PHE A 9 -20.87 30.90 -39.65
C PHE A 9 -19.93 30.11 -38.73
N VAL A 10 -20.21 30.03 -37.42
CA VAL A 10 -19.34 29.32 -36.45
C VAL A 10 -19.90 27.95 -36.04
N LEU A 11 -21.17 27.63 -36.38
CA LEU A 11 -21.83 26.37 -35.99
C LEU A 11 -21.73 25.22 -37.02
N PHE A 12 -21.27 25.49 -38.25
CA PHE A 12 -21.17 24.46 -39.29
C PHE A 12 -19.77 23.83 -39.46
N ILE A 13 -18.74 24.42 -38.85
CA ILE A 13 -17.37 23.90 -38.97
C ILE A 13 -17.07 22.83 -37.89
N SER A 14 -17.74 22.88 -36.73
CA SER A 14 -17.55 21.87 -35.66
C SER A 14 -18.30 20.55 -35.93
N SER A 15 -19.48 20.59 -36.55
CA SER A 15 -20.22 19.38 -36.93
C SER A 15 -19.54 18.63 -38.08
N GLY A 16 -19.02 19.35 -39.08
CA GLY A 16 -18.32 18.75 -40.21
C GLY A 16 -17.01 18.03 -39.84
N PHE A 17 -16.31 18.49 -38.79
CA PHE A 17 -15.08 17.86 -38.27
C PHE A 17 -15.35 16.65 -37.37
N ALA A 18 -16.42 16.69 -36.55
CA ALA A 18 -16.87 15.55 -35.76
C ALA A 18 -17.39 14.41 -36.65
N ASP A 19 -18.10 14.74 -37.73
CA ASP A 19 -18.57 13.77 -38.74
C ASP A 19 -17.42 13.17 -39.57
N THR A 20 -16.33 13.91 -39.81
CA THR A 20 -15.17 13.36 -40.55
C THR A 20 -14.37 12.35 -39.74
N LEU A 21 -14.34 12.43 -38.41
CA LEU A 21 -13.70 11.42 -37.57
C LEU A 21 -14.63 10.28 -37.18
N ARG A 22 -15.96 10.48 -37.07
CA ARG A 22 -16.91 9.35 -37.07
C ARG A 22 -16.79 8.54 -38.36
N GLY A 23 -16.70 9.19 -39.53
CA GLY A 23 -16.47 8.52 -40.81
C GLY A 23 -15.07 7.89 -40.97
N ARG A 24 -14.05 8.38 -40.27
CA ARG A 24 -12.70 7.77 -40.23
C ARG A 24 -12.65 6.58 -39.26
N ALA A 25 -13.25 6.73 -38.08
CA ALA A 25 -13.26 5.74 -37.03
C ALA A 25 -14.17 4.54 -37.34
N GLU A 26 -15.26 4.70 -38.11
CA GLU A 26 -16.04 3.57 -38.63
C GLU A 26 -15.21 2.60 -39.48
N ASN A 27 -14.25 3.12 -40.26
CA ASN A 27 -13.32 2.29 -41.04
C ASN A 27 -12.18 1.67 -40.20
N ASP A 28 -11.97 2.17 -38.99
CA ASP A 28 -10.97 1.68 -38.04
C ASP A 28 -11.58 0.73 -36.98
N ILE A 29 -12.90 0.48 -37.02
CA ILE A 29 -13.56 -0.50 -36.15
C ILE A 29 -13.06 -1.91 -36.50
N ILE A 30 -12.46 -2.56 -35.51
CA ILE A 30 -11.98 -3.92 -35.59
C ILE A 30 -13.18 -4.85 -35.43
N SER A 31 -13.73 -5.33 -36.55
CA SER A 31 -14.84 -6.26 -36.53
C SER A 31 -14.46 -7.59 -35.88
N PRO A 32 -15.22 -8.12 -34.89
CA PRO A 32 -15.01 -9.46 -34.35
C PRO A 32 -14.98 -10.57 -35.41
N LYS A 33 -15.69 -10.38 -36.53
CA LYS A 33 -15.68 -11.34 -37.64
C LYS A 33 -14.33 -11.44 -38.34
N SER A 34 -13.48 -10.40 -38.30
CA SER A 34 -12.19 -10.41 -38.97
C SER A 34 -11.14 -11.28 -38.28
N PHE A 35 -11.36 -11.63 -37.01
CA PHE A 35 -10.47 -12.46 -36.21
C PHE A 35 -11.17 -13.65 -35.53
N ALA A 36 -12.46 -13.86 -35.81
CA ALA A 36 -13.18 -15.05 -35.38
C ALA A 36 -12.66 -16.33 -36.06
N VAL A 37 -12.15 -16.20 -37.29
CA VAL A 37 -11.47 -17.26 -38.02
C VAL A 37 -10.10 -16.74 -38.41
N LEU A 38 -9.06 -17.40 -37.94
CA LEU A 38 -7.67 -17.04 -38.22
C LEU A 38 -7.20 -17.83 -39.45
N PRO A 39 -6.28 -17.28 -40.27
CA PRO A 39 -5.76 -17.99 -41.43
C PRO A 39 -4.96 -19.23 -41.02
N ASP A 40 -4.80 -20.19 -41.93
CA ASP A 40 -4.13 -21.47 -41.67
C ASP A 40 -2.66 -21.31 -41.22
N ASP A 41 -2.01 -20.20 -41.59
CA ASP A 41 -0.64 -19.85 -41.21
C ASP A 41 -0.56 -19.00 -39.93
N PHE A 42 -1.67 -18.78 -39.23
CA PHE A 42 -1.69 -18.01 -37.99
C PHE A 42 -0.95 -18.72 -36.85
N THR A 43 -0.06 -17.99 -36.18
CA THR A 43 0.61 -18.47 -34.97
C THR A 43 -0.22 -18.14 -33.73
N TYR A 44 -0.81 -19.16 -33.11
CA TYR A 44 -1.57 -18.99 -31.87
C TYR A 44 -0.71 -18.43 -30.74
N ARG A 45 -1.31 -17.53 -29.95
CA ARG A 45 -0.67 -16.98 -28.75
C ARG A 45 -0.58 -18.07 -27.69
N THR A 46 0.60 -18.26 -27.13
CA THR A 46 0.87 -19.25 -26.07
C THR A 46 1.04 -18.63 -24.70
N ASP A 47 1.25 -17.32 -24.64
CA ASP A 47 1.38 -16.55 -23.40
C ASP A 47 0.66 -15.21 -23.55
N SER A 48 -0.46 -15.03 -22.86
CA SER A 48 -1.27 -13.81 -22.93
C SER A 48 -0.61 -12.61 -22.24
N PHE A 49 0.42 -12.80 -21.41
CA PHE A 49 1.18 -11.71 -20.76
C PHE A 49 2.31 -11.18 -21.64
N ALA A 50 2.87 -11.99 -22.52
CA ALA A 50 3.99 -11.61 -23.39
C ALA A 50 3.59 -11.41 -24.86
N GLN A 51 2.53 -12.08 -25.32
CA GLN A 51 2.04 -12.02 -26.69
C GLN A 51 0.66 -11.36 -26.69
N HIS A 52 0.63 -10.06 -27.00
CA HIS A 52 -0.62 -9.28 -27.05
C HIS A 52 -1.37 -9.48 -28.36
N PHE A 53 -2.70 -9.40 -28.30
CA PHE A 53 -3.51 -9.46 -29.50
C PHE A 53 -3.40 -8.15 -30.30
N LYS A 54 -2.84 -8.24 -31.51
CA LYS A 54 -2.62 -7.12 -32.44
C LYS A 54 -3.34 -7.39 -33.77
N PRO A 55 -4.59 -6.95 -33.94
CA PRO A 55 -5.28 -7.08 -35.23
C PRO A 55 -4.53 -6.26 -36.29
N ALA A 56 -4.65 -6.66 -37.57
CA ALA A 56 -3.81 -6.16 -38.68
C ALA A 56 -3.74 -4.63 -38.83
N ASN A 57 -4.74 -3.89 -38.33
CA ASN A 57 -4.82 -2.44 -38.39
C ASN A 57 -4.19 -1.72 -37.16
N SER A 58 -3.68 -2.45 -36.16
CA SER A 58 -3.18 -1.92 -34.89
C SER A 58 -1.73 -2.33 -34.60
N THR A 59 -0.81 -1.89 -35.44
CA THR A 59 0.62 -2.27 -35.32
C THR A 59 1.48 -1.29 -34.51
N GLN A 60 0.98 -0.08 -34.20
CA GLN A 60 1.75 0.95 -33.49
C GLN A 60 1.08 1.34 -32.17
N ALA A 61 1.83 1.29 -31.07
CA ALA A 61 1.41 1.74 -29.74
C ALA A 61 2.19 3.00 -29.31
N PRO A 62 1.61 3.87 -28.46
CA PRO A 62 0.25 3.78 -27.93
C PRO A 62 -0.82 4.16 -28.96
N THR A 63 -1.98 3.51 -28.91
CA THR A 63 -3.12 3.79 -29.80
C THR A 63 -4.45 3.39 -29.16
N PHE A 64 -5.56 3.70 -29.82
CA PHE A 64 -6.89 3.21 -29.48
C PHE A 64 -7.27 2.05 -30.40
N GLN A 65 -7.63 0.90 -29.82
CA GLN A 65 -8.25 -0.19 -30.56
C GLN A 65 -9.76 -0.11 -30.36
N ILE A 66 -10.52 -0.01 -31.45
CA ILE A 66 -11.96 0.24 -31.42
C ILE A 66 -12.66 -1.05 -31.83
N PHE A 67 -13.38 -1.71 -30.92
CA PHE A 67 -14.11 -2.95 -31.21
C PHE A 67 -15.61 -2.73 -31.35
N ASN A 68 -16.13 -1.63 -30.81
CA ASN A 68 -17.53 -1.23 -30.87
C ASN A 68 -17.65 0.29 -31.05
N GLU A 69 -18.65 0.74 -31.82
CA GLU A 69 -18.91 2.16 -32.07
C GLU A 69 -19.15 2.99 -30.80
N ALA A 70 -19.71 2.39 -29.75
CA ALA A 70 -19.95 3.08 -28.48
C ALA A 70 -18.64 3.55 -27.80
N PHE A 71 -17.49 2.98 -28.16
CA PHE A 71 -16.19 3.47 -27.71
C PHE A 71 -15.83 4.85 -28.26
N LEU A 72 -16.40 5.24 -29.42
CA LEU A 72 -16.19 6.57 -30.00
C LEU A 72 -16.75 7.68 -29.11
N ASP A 73 -17.86 7.41 -28.42
CA ASP A 73 -18.43 8.36 -27.47
C ASP A 73 -17.56 8.52 -26.22
N ILE A 74 -16.79 7.47 -25.86
CA ILE A 74 -15.86 7.46 -24.74
C ILE A 74 -14.61 8.30 -25.06
N ILE A 75 -13.98 8.03 -26.21
CA ILE A 75 -12.72 8.69 -26.59
C ILE A 75 -12.94 10.07 -27.20
N GLY A 76 -14.12 10.34 -27.75
CA GLY A 76 -14.47 11.64 -28.32
C GLY A 76 -13.82 11.90 -29.68
N SER A 77 -13.89 13.15 -30.15
CA SER A 77 -13.47 13.51 -31.50
C SER A 77 -11.97 13.70 -31.67
N SER A 78 -11.21 13.99 -30.61
CA SER A 78 -9.78 14.29 -30.71
C SER A 78 -8.96 13.55 -29.65
N PRO A 79 -9.06 12.21 -29.57
CA PRO A 79 -8.43 11.47 -28.50
C PRO A 79 -6.91 11.41 -28.69
N SER A 80 -6.18 11.29 -27.59
CA SER A 80 -4.71 11.13 -27.62
C SER A 80 -4.20 10.37 -26.41
N ILE A 81 -3.05 9.71 -26.55
CA ILE A 81 -2.33 9.07 -25.45
C ILE A 81 -0.89 9.59 -25.49
N SER A 82 -0.50 10.32 -24.45
CA SER A 82 0.84 10.91 -24.33
C SER A 82 1.60 10.25 -23.18
N GLU A 83 2.86 9.90 -23.40
CA GLU A 83 3.77 9.48 -22.31
C GLU A 83 4.20 10.75 -21.56
N ILE A 84 3.89 10.84 -20.26
CA ILE A 84 4.13 12.06 -19.47
C ILE A 84 5.20 11.91 -18.40
N ALA A 85 5.60 10.68 -18.07
CA ALA A 85 6.74 10.42 -17.22
C ALA A 85 7.32 9.04 -17.53
N SER A 86 8.64 8.90 -17.51
CA SER A 86 9.28 7.59 -17.67
C SER A 86 10.63 7.45 -16.97
N ASN A 87 10.92 6.20 -16.56
CA ASN A 87 12.18 5.77 -15.98
C ASN A 87 12.34 4.27 -16.25
N SER A 88 13.17 3.93 -17.25
CA SER A 88 13.39 2.54 -17.65
C SER A 88 14.07 1.66 -16.60
N SER A 89 14.71 2.26 -15.60
CA SER A 89 15.45 1.54 -14.54
C SER A 89 14.64 1.29 -13.27
N TYR A 90 13.43 1.87 -13.17
CA TYR A 90 12.63 1.80 -11.96
C TYR A 90 11.14 1.77 -12.29
N ALA A 91 10.42 0.75 -11.80
CA ALA A 91 8.99 0.61 -11.95
C ALA A 91 8.24 1.54 -10.97
N PHE A 92 8.37 2.85 -11.18
CA PHE A 92 7.89 3.89 -10.27
C PHE A 92 6.37 4.11 -10.32
N ALA A 93 5.70 3.65 -11.38
CA ALA A 93 4.30 3.91 -11.68
C ALA A 93 3.55 2.58 -11.85
N HIS A 94 3.21 1.95 -10.73
CA HIS A 94 2.56 0.64 -10.72
C HIS A 94 1.09 0.75 -10.29
N GLU A 95 0.84 1.22 -9.07
CA GLU A 95 -0.42 0.88 -8.38
C GLU A 95 -1.08 2.06 -7.65
N GLY A 96 -2.36 1.88 -7.31
CA GLY A 96 -3.14 2.79 -6.46
C GLY A 96 -3.19 4.27 -6.86
N PRO A 97 -3.46 4.63 -8.13
CA PRO A 97 -3.57 6.01 -8.56
C PRO A 97 -4.77 6.72 -7.92
N ILE A 98 -4.53 7.86 -7.28
CA ILE A 98 -5.56 8.72 -6.69
C ILE A 98 -5.38 10.14 -7.23
N TYR A 99 -6.41 10.66 -7.89
CA TYR A 99 -6.43 12.03 -8.38
C TYR A 99 -7.10 12.99 -7.39
N ILE A 100 -6.45 14.13 -7.14
CA ILE A 100 -6.94 15.21 -6.28
C ILE A 100 -7.20 16.45 -7.13
N SER A 101 -8.47 16.73 -7.41
CA SER A 101 -8.90 17.85 -8.26
C SER A 101 -8.47 19.21 -7.73
N GLU A 102 -8.39 19.38 -6.41
CA GLU A 102 -8.07 20.65 -5.79
C GLU A 102 -6.61 21.07 -6.01
N THR A 103 -5.72 20.12 -6.27
CA THR A 103 -4.30 20.37 -6.52
C THR A 103 -3.86 20.00 -7.94
N GLU A 104 -4.74 19.40 -8.75
CA GLU A 104 -4.41 18.83 -10.06
C GLU A 104 -3.27 17.80 -9.99
N GLU A 105 -3.22 17.02 -8.90
CA GLU A 105 -2.15 16.04 -8.65
C GLU A 105 -2.69 14.61 -8.69
N VAL A 106 -1.86 13.69 -9.18
CA VAL A 106 -2.10 12.25 -9.11
C VAL A 106 -1.05 11.62 -8.21
N PHE A 107 -1.50 10.93 -7.18
CA PHE A 107 -0.69 10.13 -6.25
C PHE A 107 -0.71 8.67 -6.68
N PHE A 108 0.38 7.93 -6.50
CA PHE A 108 0.47 6.52 -6.89
C PHE A 108 1.69 5.83 -6.24
N ALA A 109 1.68 4.50 -6.22
CA ALA A 109 2.74 3.67 -5.69
C ALA A 109 3.64 3.08 -6.80
N SER A 110 4.91 2.88 -6.47
CA SER A 110 5.80 2.05 -7.28
C SER A 110 5.59 0.56 -7.02
N ASN A 111 6.13 -0.27 -7.91
CA ASN A 111 5.96 -1.71 -7.85
C ASN A 111 6.54 -2.29 -6.54
N ALA A 112 5.78 -3.19 -5.90
CA ALA A 112 6.20 -3.94 -4.74
C ALA A 112 6.86 -5.26 -5.17
N GLY A 113 8.17 -5.38 -5.00
CA GLY A 113 8.95 -6.53 -5.47
C GLY A 113 9.34 -6.44 -6.95
N GLY A 114 9.59 -7.59 -7.57
CA GLY A 114 10.02 -7.67 -8.97
C GLY A 114 11.42 -7.12 -9.24
N ALA A 115 11.90 -7.29 -10.48
CA ALA A 115 13.26 -6.89 -10.86
C ALA A 115 13.48 -5.37 -10.86
N LEU A 116 12.42 -4.58 -11.10
CA LEU A 116 12.47 -3.13 -11.22
C LEU A 116 11.75 -2.38 -10.09
N GLY A 117 11.09 -3.06 -9.14
CA GLY A 117 10.37 -2.37 -8.06
C GLY A 117 11.27 -1.86 -6.93
N MET A 118 12.55 -2.25 -6.91
CA MET A 118 13.56 -1.81 -5.93
C MET A 118 13.10 -1.92 -4.46
N SER A 119 12.24 -2.90 -4.20
CA SER A 119 11.64 -3.19 -2.91
C SER A 119 11.61 -4.70 -2.70
N ASP A 120 11.68 -5.14 -1.45
CA ASP A 120 11.82 -6.56 -1.11
C ASP A 120 11.36 -6.79 0.34
N PHE A 121 11.74 -7.93 0.93
CA PHE A 121 11.43 -8.23 2.33
C PHE A 121 11.94 -7.16 3.32
N ASN A 122 13.05 -6.49 3.00
CA ASN A 122 13.75 -5.52 3.86
C ASN A 122 13.61 -4.05 3.40
N HIS A 123 13.19 -3.81 2.15
CA HIS A 123 13.04 -2.47 1.58
C HIS A 123 11.59 -2.20 1.16
N ASN A 124 11.05 -1.05 1.58
CA ASN A 124 9.69 -0.63 1.22
C ASN A 124 9.63 -0.14 -0.23
N ASN A 125 8.46 -0.24 -0.87
CA ASN A 125 8.21 0.52 -2.10
C ASN A 125 8.03 2.01 -1.79
N ALA A 126 7.95 2.82 -2.84
CA ALA A 126 7.83 4.27 -2.74
C ALA A 126 6.45 4.73 -3.19
N PHE A 127 6.05 5.89 -2.66
CA PHE A 127 4.80 6.55 -3.02
C PHE A 127 5.14 7.91 -3.61
N PHE A 128 4.52 8.24 -4.73
CA PHE A 128 4.83 9.42 -5.53
C PHE A 128 3.60 10.27 -5.76
N LYS A 129 3.83 11.50 -6.22
CA LYS A 129 2.84 12.30 -6.92
C LYS A 129 3.44 13.00 -8.13
N LEU A 130 2.59 13.40 -9.07
CA LEU A 130 2.92 14.28 -10.19
C LEU A 130 1.81 15.31 -10.40
N SER A 131 2.16 16.44 -11.04
CA SER A 131 1.24 17.52 -11.40
C SER A 131 0.73 17.35 -12.83
N LEU A 132 -0.60 17.34 -13.01
CA LEU A 132 -1.21 17.31 -14.34
C LEU A 132 -1.16 18.67 -15.03
N SER A 133 -1.24 19.76 -14.27
CA SER A 133 -1.05 21.10 -14.82
C SER A 133 0.32 21.25 -15.47
N GLU A 134 1.37 20.74 -14.83
CA GLU A 134 2.74 20.74 -15.37
C GLU A 134 2.86 19.80 -16.58
N ALA A 135 2.23 18.62 -16.53
CA ALA A 135 2.16 17.73 -17.67
C ALA A 135 1.55 18.40 -18.90
N GLU A 136 0.42 19.09 -18.73
CA GLU A 136 -0.26 19.79 -19.82
C GLU A 136 0.53 20.99 -20.33
N GLU A 137 1.20 21.74 -19.45
CA GLU A 137 2.10 22.82 -19.84
C GLU A 137 3.26 22.30 -20.71
N MET A 138 3.91 21.21 -20.29
CA MET A 138 5.01 20.60 -21.04
C MET A 138 4.57 20.03 -22.39
N LEU A 139 3.35 19.48 -22.48
CA LEU A 139 2.79 18.98 -23.74
C LEU A 139 2.49 20.14 -24.73
N GLY A 140 2.08 21.29 -24.20
CA GLY A 140 1.79 22.54 -24.93
C GLY A 140 0.54 22.48 -25.82
N SER A 141 0.20 23.63 -26.42
CA SER A 141 -0.93 23.77 -27.34
C SER A 141 -0.69 22.97 -28.63
N GLY A 142 -1.24 21.76 -28.70
CA GLY A 142 -1.01 20.78 -29.79
C GLY A 142 -0.28 19.50 -29.35
N GLY A 143 -0.10 19.29 -28.05
CA GLY A 143 0.63 18.17 -27.42
C GLY A 143 -0.01 16.78 -27.45
N ASN A 144 -0.84 16.49 -28.44
CA ASN A 144 -1.45 15.16 -28.56
C ASN A 144 -0.41 14.16 -29.06
N ASN A 145 -0.30 13.00 -28.41
CA ASN A 145 0.64 11.91 -28.75
C ASN A 145 2.13 12.33 -28.68
N LYS A 146 2.49 13.16 -27.70
CA LYS A 146 3.89 13.52 -27.42
C LYS A 146 4.45 12.75 -26.23
N THR A 147 5.77 12.73 -26.12
CA THR A 147 6.48 12.26 -24.93
C THR A 147 7.10 13.44 -24.21
N VAL A 148 6.78 13.57 -22.93
CA VAL A 148 7.41 14.50 -21.98
C VAL A 148 7.79 13.73 -20.71
N ASN A 149 8.62 14.33 -19.86
CA ASN A 149 9.01 13.71 -18.59
C ASN A 149 8.81 14.71 -17.44
N VAL A 150 7.60 14.68 -16.89
CA VAL A 150 7.17 15.52 -15.77
C VAL A 150 7.89 15.06 -14.51
N PRO A 151 8.42 16.00 -13.69
CA PRO A 151 9.00 15.67 -12.41
C PRO A 151 8.00 14.93 -11.49
N ILE A 152 8.44 13.81 -10.93
CA ILE A 152 7.69 13.09 -9.89
C ILE A 152 8.27 13.44 -8.52
N THR A 153 7.39 13.62 -7.53
CA THR A 153 7.79 13.93 -6.15
C THR A 153 7.50 12.74 -5.25
N GLN A 154 8.51 12.21 -4.58
CA GLN A 154 8.32 11.16 -3.58
C GLN A 154 7.65 11.72 -2.32
N ILE A 155 6.63 11.03 -1.83
CA ILE A 155 5.91 11.36 -0.61
C ILE A 155 6.48 10.52 0.54
N PRO A 156 6.97 11.15 1.62
CA PRO A 156 7.45 10.42 2.77
C PRO A 156 6.26 9.90 3.59
N LEU A 157 5.98 8.60 3.44
CA LEU A 157 4.98 7.93 4.27
C LEU A 157 5.59 7.44 5.60
N SER A 158 4.74 7.26 6.61
CA SER A 158 5.13 6.69 7.91
C SER A 158 5.66 5.27 7.76
N ASP A 159 6.57 4.85 8.63
CA ASP A 159 7.06 3.45 8.73
C ASP A 159 5.93 2.44 9.05
N SER A 160 4.72 2.91 9.40
CA SER A 160 3.54 2.05 9.54
C SER A 160 2.87 1.69 8.20
N ILE A 161 3.25 2.35 7.12
CA ILE A 161 2.73 2.14 5.76
C ILE A 161 3.76 1.35 4.96
N GLN A 162 3.43 0.10 4.63
CA GLN A 162 4.37 -0.86 4.06
C GLN A 162 3.79 -1.52 2.81
N MET A 163 4.53 -1.43 1.70
CA MET A 163 4.16 -1.96 0.39
C MET A 163 2.79 -1.44 -0.04
N THR A 164 2.68 -0.13 -0.24
CA THR A 164 1.44 0.49 -0.72
C THR A 164 1.10 -0.12 -2.08
N SER A 165 -0.08 -0.73 -2.20
CA SER A 165 -0.59 -1.32 -3.45
C SER A 165 -1.70 -0.38 -3.93
N GLY A 166 -2.96 -0.71 -3.69
CA GLY A 166 -4.09 0.10 -4.11
C GLY A 166 -4.37 1.33 -3.26
N GLY A 167 -5.31 2.13 -3.75
CA GLY A 167 -5.71 3.36 -3.09
C GLY A 167 -6.99 3.93 -3.67
N THR A 168 -7.72 4.67 -2.85
CA THR A 168 -8.95 5.37 -3.24
C THR A 168 -9.05 6.71 -2.54
N GLY A 169 -9.76 7.65 -3.17
CA GLY A 169 -10.00 8.96 -2.61
C GLY A 169 -10.22 10.03 -3.67
N PRO A 170 -10.28 11.31 -3.26
CA PRO A 170 -10.21 11.75 -1.86
C PRO A 170 -11.44 11.32 -1.05
N PHE A 171 -11.22 10.86 0.18
CA PHE A 171 -12.27 10.61 1.17
C PHE A 171 -12.11 11.61 2.31
N ASN A 172 -13.02 12.59 2.41
CA ASN A 172 -12.93 13.71 3.36
C ASN A 172 -11.57 14.42 3.30
N GLY A 173 -11.03 14.63 2.10
CA GLY A 173 -9.73 15.28 1.86
C GLY A 173 -8.50 14.40 2.12
N ASN A 174 -8.68 13.12 2.45
CA ASN A 174 -7.61 12.17 2.69
C ASN A 174 -7.50 11.14 1.55
N LEU A 175 -6.31 10.59 1.40
CA LEU A 175 -6.07 9.36 0.65
C LEU A 175 -6.42 8.17 1.54
N ILE A 176 -7.03 7.12 0.98
CA ILE A 176 -7.14 5.82 1.62
C ILE A 176 -6.19 4.90 0.88
N LEU A 177 -5.22 4.35 1.61
CA LEU A 177 -4.21 3.46 1.05
C LEU A 177 -4.41 2.04 1.57
N SER A 178 -4.33 1.08 0.65
CA SER A 178 -4.25 -0.35 0.93
C SER A 178 -2.80 -0.79 0.85
N ASN A 179 -2.30 -1.38 1.93
CA ASN A 179 -0.89 -1.67 2.10
C ASN A 179 -0.70 -3.17 2.30
N SER A 180 0.09 -3.78 1.43
CA SER A 180 0.32 -5.23 1.43
C SER A 180 1.09 -5.72 2.66
N GLY A 181 1.75 -4.83 3.40
CA GLY A 181 2.63 -5.22 4.51
C GLY A 181 3.96 -5.77 4.01
N ARG A 182 4.93 -5.94 4.93
CA ARG A 182 6.30 -6.33 4.56
C ARG A 182 7.00 -7.08 5.68
N GLY A 183 7.46 -8.30 5.39
CA GLY A 183 7.99 -9.22 6.39
C GLY A 183 7.07 -9.32 7.62
N PRO A 184 7.57 -9.03 8.84
CA PRO A 184 6.77 -9.07 10.05
C PRO A 184 5.79 -7.89 10.19
N LEU A 185 5.97 -6.80 9.42
CA LEU A 185 5.13 -5.61 9.49
C LEU A 185 3.77 -5.90 8.83
N PRO A 186 2.64 -5.65 9.50
CA PRO A 186 1.35 -6.11 9.02
C PRO A 186 0.84 -5.35 7.79
N PRO A 187 0.01 -5.99 6.95
CA PRO A 187 -0.82 -5.27 5.99
C PRO A 187 -1.76 -4.31 6.70
N THR A 188 -2.08 -3.16 6.10
CA THR A 188 -2.94 -2.14 6.70
C THR A 188 -3.84 -1.46 5.70
N LEU A 189 -5.04 -1.06 6.13
CA LEU A 189 -5.72 0.09 5.51
C LEU A 189 -5.37 1.34 6.31
N ALA A 190 -5.08 2.44 5.63
CA ALA A 190 -4.71 3.69 6.28
C ALA A 190 -5.37 4.90 5.63
N LEU A 191 -5.77 5.86 6.46
CA LEU A 191 -6.03 7.24 6.02
C LEU A 191 -4.71 8.00 6.00
N VAL A 192 -4.44 8.72 4.92
CA VAL A 192 -3.25 9.58 4.78
C VAL A 192 -3.68 10.96 4.32
N ASN A 193 -3.24 12.00 5.00
CA ASN A 193 -3.50 13.37 4.56
C ASN A 193 -2.96 13.58 3.14
N SER A 194 -3.74 14.19 2.24
CA SER A 194 -3.30 14.54 0.88
C SER A 194 -2.28 15.67 0.84
N LYS A 195 -2.03 16.34 1.97
CA LYS A 195 -1.15 17.50 2.12
C LYS A 195 -0.07 17.24 3.17
N PRO A 196 1.11 17.88 3.06
CA PRO A 196 2.14 17.85 4.08
C PRO A 196 1.56 18.19 5.47
N PRO A 197 1.98 17.48 6.54
CA PRO A 197 3.09 16.52 6.58
C PRO A 197 2.72 15.06 6.24
N TYR A 198 1.60 14.80 5.55
CA TYR A 198 1.16 13.46 5.15
C TYR A 198 0.96 12.50 6.33
N ASN A 199 0.41 13.02 7.44
CA ASN A 199 0.09 12.21 8.61
C ASN A 199 -0.81 11.03 8.22
N SER A 200 -0.54 9.87 8.83
CA SER A 200 -1.30 8.64 8.57
C SER A 200 -1.99 8.14 9.83
N THR A 201 -3.16 7.53 9.64
CA THR A 201 -3.92 6.84 10.68
C THR A 201 -4.25 5.44 10.19
N ILE A 202 -3.79 4.42 10.90
CA ILE A 202 -4.12 3.03 10.60
C ILE A 202 -5.58 2.77 10.97
N LEU A 203 -6.38 2.32 10.01
CA LEU A 203 -7.78 1.97 10.18
C LEU A 203 -7.94 0.52 10.66
N LEU A 204 -7.20 -0.40 10.05
CA LEU A 204 -7.18 -1.81 10.39
C LEU A 204 -5.86 -2.46 9.98
N ASN A 205 -5.49 -3.54 10.65
CA ASN A 205 -4.27 -4.31 10.35
C ASN A 205 -4.40 -5.83 10.59
N ASN A 206 -5.59 -6.30 10.98
CA ASN A 206 -5.86 -7.70 11.26
C ASN A 206 -7.36 -8.02 11.06
N PHE A 207 -7.66 -9.30 10.92
CA PHE A 207 -9.01 -9.87 10.95
C PHE A 207 -9.16 -10.75 12.20
N TYR A 208 -9.78 -10.21 13.27
CA TYR A 208 -9.96 -10.89 14.55
C TYR A 208 -8.67 -11.51 15.13
N GLY A 209 -7.55 -10.79 15.01
CA GLY A 209 -6.23 -11.22 15.46
C GLY A 209 -5.45 -12.09 14.46
N ARG A 210 -6.06 -12.45 13.32
CA ARG A 210 -5.37 -13.09 12.20
C ARG A 210 -4.81 -12.01 11.27
N GLN A 211 -3.59 -12.20 10.79
CA GLN A 211 -2.97 -11.25 9.87
C GLN A 211 -3.56 -11.47 8.47
N TYR A 212 -3.84 -10.37 7.76
CA TYR A 212 -4.12 -10.43 6.32
C TYR A 212 -2.91 -10.98 5.58
N ASN A 213 -3.14 -11.48 4.36
CA ASN A 213 -2.07 -12.00 3.53
C ASN A 213 -1.24 -10.85 2.93
N SER A 214 -1.85 -10.07 2.06
CA SER A 214 -1.33 -8.85 1.44
C SER A 214 -2.50 -8.09 0.84
N LEU A 215 -2.94 -7.03 1.54
CA LEU A 215 -4.00 -6.17 1.04
C LEU A 215 -3.56 -5.51 -0.27
N ASN A 216 -4.41 -5.61 -1.28
CA ASN A 216 -4.11 -5.21 -2.64
C ASN A 216 -4.90 -3.94 -2.96
N ASP A 217 -6.15 -4.03 -3.45
CA ASP A 217 -6.94 -2.85 -3.78
C ASP A 217 -8.01 -2.49 -2.74
N VAL A 218 -8.46 -1.23 -2.75
CA VAL A 218 -9.50 -0.70 -1.87
C VAL A 218 -10.37 0.32 -2.59
N LYS A 219 -11.70 0.25 -2.38
CA LYS A 219 -12.67 1.19 -2.90
C LYS A 219 -13.65 1.65 -1.82
N VAL A 220 -14.01 2.92 -1.84
CA VAL A 220 -15.09 3.45 -0.99
C VAL A 220 -16.43 3.17 -1.68
N HIS A 221 -17.38 2.60 -0.95
CA HIS A 221 -18.75 2.42 -1.41
C HIS A 221 -19.45 3.79 -1.54
N PRO A 222 -19.97 4.16 -2.71
CA PRO A 222 -20.31 5.54 -3.04
C PRO A 222 -21.43 6.14 -2.17
N THR A 223 -22.37 5.32 -1.71
CA THR A 223 -23.53 5.80 -0.93
C THR A 223 -23.39 5.63 0.57
N SER A 224 -22.45 4.80 1.05
CA SER A 224 -22.33 4.48 2.48
C SER A 224 -21.02 4.94 3.11
N GLY A 225 -19.99 5.20 2.31
CA GLY A 225 -18.66 5.57 2.78
C GLY A 225 -17.85 4.42 3.39
N ASN A 226 -18.37 3.19 3.40
CA ASN A 226 -17.62 2.02 3.88
C ASN A 226 -16.56 1.59 2.87
N LEU A 227 -15.51 0.94 3.35
CA LEU A 227 -14.41 0.49 2.49
C LEU A 227 -14.60 -0.96 2.11
N PHE A 228 -14.37 -1.27 0.84
CA PHE A 228 -14.27 -2.63 0.34
C PHE A 228 -12.86 -2.85 -0.14
N PHE A 229 -12.25 -3.96 0.23
CA PHE A 229 -10.84 -4.19 -0.05
C PHE A 229 -10.56 -5.67 -0.29
N SER A 230 -9.57 -5.92 -1.14
CA SER A 230 -9.13 -7.26 -1.50
C SER A 230 -7.90 -7.69 -0.70
N ASP A 231 -7.89 -8.96 -0.28
CA ASP A 231 -6.72 -9.62 0.30
C ASP A 231 -6.25 -10.70 -0.67
N THR A 232 -5.00 -10.57 -1.13
CA THR A 232 -4.36 -11.46 -2.12
C THR A 232 -3.19 -12.21 -1.52
N THR A 233 -2.53 -13.07 -2.27
CA THR A 233 -1.28 -13.69 -1.84
C THR A 233 -0.03 -13.10 -2.50
N TYR A 234 -0.13 -11.93 -3.15
CA TYR A 234 0.98 -11.33 -3.91
C TYR A 234 2.23 -11.11 -3.08
N GLY A 235 2.11 -10.68 -1.82
CA GLY A 235 3.27 -10.50 -0.96
C GLY A 235 4.09 -11.77 -0.76
N SER A 236 3.44 -12.94 -0.75
CA SER A 236 4.14 -14.23 -0.71
C SER A 236 4.70 -14.64 -2.07
N ILE A 237 3.98 -14.37 -3.17
CA ILE A 237 4.42 -14.68 -4.54
C ILE A 237 5.67 -13.87 -4.90
N GLN A 238 5.67 -12.59 -4.53
CA GLN A 238 6.76 -11.62 -4.73
C GLN A 238 7.81 -11.65 -3.59
N GLN A 239 7.68 -12.58 -2.65
CA GLN A 239 8.69 -12.89 -1.62
C GLN A 239 9.01 -11.78 -0.61
N PHE A 240 8.13 -10.79 -0.46
CA PHE A 240 8.27 -9.77 0.59
C PHE A 240 7.39 -10.04 1.83
N ARG A 241 6.61 -11.13 1.83
CA ARG A 241 5.86 -11.65 2.98
C ARG A 241 5.97 -13.15 3.14
N ASP A 242 5.65 -13.61 4.34
CA ASP A 242 5.49 -15.02 4.67
C ASP A 242 4.27 -15.64 3.96
N LYS A 243 4.19 -16.96 4.03
CA LYS A 243 3.10 -17.73 3.40
C LYS A 243 1.72 -17.26 3.89
N PRO A 244 0.71 -17.23 3.00
CA PRO A 244 -0.66 -16.85 3.33
C PRO A 244 -1.26 -17.69 4.48
N THR A 245 -2.11 -17.06 5.28
CA THR A 245 -2.85 -17.73 6.38
C THR A 245 -4.37 -17.49 6.34
N LEU A 246 -4.81 -16.63 5.43
CA LEU A 246 -6.21 -16.40 5.06
C LEU A 246 -6.45 -16.86 3.61
N PRO A 247 -7.68 -17.20 3.22
CA PRO A 247 -8.02 -17.34 1.80
C PRO A 247 -8.04 -15.99 1.09
N SER A 248 -7.82 -15.95 -0.22
CA SER A 248 -8.00 -14.76 -1.05
C SER A 248 -9.49 -14.38 -1.10
N GLN A 249 -9.85 -13.21 -0.57
CA GLN A 249 -11.24 -12.80 -0.34
C GLN A 249 -11.39 -11.28 -0.39
N VAL A 250 -12.64 -10.84 -0.45
CA VAL A 250 -13.02 -9.42 -0.40
C VAL A 250 -13.73 -9.14 0.91
N TYR A 251 -13.31 -8.06 1.56
CA TYR A 251 -13.77 -7.64 2.86
C TYR A 251 -14.45 -6.27 2.76
N ARG A 252 -15.39 -6.02 3.67
CA ARG A 252 -15.96 -4.70 3.95
C ARG A 252 -15.51 -4.24 5.33
N PHE A 253 -15.05 -3.00 5.43
CA PHE A 253 -14.79 -2.30 6.68
C PHE A 253 -15.82 -1.18 6.88
N ASP A 254 -16.57 -1.27 7.97
CA ASP A 254 -17.51 -0.24 8.40
C ASP A 254 -16.74 0.93 9.03
N MET A 255 -16.74 2.08 8.36
CA MET A 255 -15.98 3.26 8.80
C MET A 255 -16.53 3.88 10.09
N ASN A 256 -17.77 3.59 10.47
CA ASN A 256 -18.39 4.13 11.67
C ASN A 256 -18.19 3.22 12.89
N THR A 257 -18.33 1.90 12.70
CA THR A 257 -18.28 0.94 13.80
C THR A 257 -16.94 0.22 13.93
N GLY A 258 -16.08 0.29 12.91
CA GLY A 258 -14.84 -0.48 12.82
C GLY A 258 -15.06 -1.99 12.58
N ALA A 259 -16.27 -2.40 12.23
CA ALA A 259 -16.58 -3.81 11.98
C ALA A 259 -16.02 -4.24 10.62
N VAL A 260 -15.41 -5.44 10.57
CA VAL A 260 -14.95 -6.07 9.32
C VAL A 260 -15.79 -7.30 9.03
N GLN A 261 -16.20 -7.46 7.77
CA GLN A 261 -16.95 -8.62 7.29
C GLN A 261 -16.34 -9.13 5.98
N VAL A 262 -16.27 -10.44 5.81
CA VAL A 262 -16.06 -11.04 4.48
C VAL A 262 -17.35 -10.87 3.69
N VAL A 263 -17.25 -10.32 2.49
CA VAL A 263 -18.42 -10.07 1.64
C VAL A 263 -18.39 -10.85 0.33
N ALA A 264 -17.22 -11.31 -0.13
CA ALA A 264 -17.11 -12.27 -1.22
C ALA A 264 -15.86 -13.16 -1.07
N ASN A 265 -15.93 -14.38 -1.61
CA ASN A 265 -14.89 -15.40 -1.57
C ASN A 265 -14.83 -16.19 -2.89
N ASN A 266 -14.06 -17.30 -2.90
CA ASN A 266 -13.82 -18.13 -4.08
C ASN A 266 -13.11 -17.35 -5.21
N PHE A 267 -12.09 -16.59 -4.83
CA PHE A 267 -11.14 -15.98 -5.75
C PHE A 267 -9.81 -16.70 -5.63
N ASP A 268 -9.08 -16.79 -6.73
CA ASP A 268 -7.68 -17.23 -6.69
C ASP A 268 -6.80 -16.05 -6.28
N GLN A 269 -6.97 -14.89 -6.93
CA GLN A 269 -6.39 -13.60 -6.54
C GLN A 269 -7.41 -12.47 -6.73
N ALA A 270 -8.16 -12.11 -5.67
CA ALA A 270 -9.08 -10.98 -5.73
C ALA A 270 -8.29 -9.68 -5.89
N ASN A 271 -8.52 -8.92 -6.96
CA ASN A 271 -7.71 -7.74 -7.28
C ASN A 271 -8.56 -6.46 -7.28
N GLY A 272 -8.60 -5.71 -8.38
CA GLY A 272 -9.22 -4.40 -8.46
C GLY A 272 -10.71 -4.40 -8.14
N ILE A 273 -11.20 -3.31 -7.52
CA ILE A 273 -12.59 -3.15 -7.08
C ILE A 273 -13.17 -1.83 -7.59
N ALA A 274 -14.34 -1.87 -8.22
CA ALA A 274 -15.07 -0.67 -8.61
C ALA A 274 -16.59 -0.83 -8.46
N PHE A 275 -17.26 0.24 -8.05
CA PHE A 275 -18.72 0.28 -7.92
C PHE A 275 -19.34 1.13 -9.03
N THR A 276 -20.58 0.80 -9.41
CA THR A 276 -21.45 1.75 -10.11
C THR A 276 -21.76 2.94 -9.21
N GLY A 277 -22.13 4.09 -9.79
CA GLY A 277 -22.37 5.33 -9.03
C GLY A 277 -23.50 5.24 -8.00
N ASP A 278 -24.48 4.37 -8.22
CA ASP A 278 -25.56 4.08 -7.27
C ASP A 278 -25.17 3.09 -6.16
N GLY A 279 -23.97 2.49 -6.26
CA GLY A 279 -23.44 1.50 -5.32
C GLY A 279 -24.10 0.13 -5.41
N LYS A 280 -24.99 -0.11 -6.38
CA LYS A 280 -25.78 -1.36 -6.43
C LYS A 280 -25.07 -2.51 -7.12
N THR A 281 -24.04 -2.23 -7.91
CA THR A 281 -23.19 -3.25 -8.54
C THR A 281 -21.73 -2.99 -8.18
N VAL A 282 -21.00 -4.06 -7.88
CA VAL A 282 -19.54 -4.04 -7.73
C VAL A 282 -18.90 -5.00 -8.73
N TYR A 283 -17.81 -4.54 -9.34
CA TYR A 283 -16.95 -5.31 -10.21
C TYR A 283 -15.65 -5.63 -9.50
N ILE A 284 -15.23 -6.89 -9.58
CA ILE A 284 -14.04 -7.41 -8.90
C ILE A 284 -13.24 -8.28 -9.87
N GLY A 285 -11.97 -7.96 -10.04
CA GLY A 285 -11.04 -8.77 -10.83
C GLY A 285 -10.58 -10.02 -10.09
N ASP A 286 -10.45 -11.13 -10.80
CA ASP A 286 -9.71 -12.31 -10.36
C ASP A 286 -8.51 -12.51 -11.29
N SER A 287 -7.32 -12.29 -10.74
CA SER A 287 -6.05 -12.28 -11.46
C SER A 287 -5.22 -13.55 -11.23
N GLY A 288 -5.87 -14.67 -10.90
CA GLY A 288 -5.21 -15.96 -10.64
C GLY A 288 -4.15 -16.37 -11.69
N ALA A 289 -4.38 -16.08 -12.98
CA ALA A 289 -3.43 -16.38 -14.05
C ALA A 289 -2.08 -15.66 -13.91
N ALA A 290 -2.03 -14.52 -13.21
CA ALA A 290 -0.79 -13.78 -12.94
C ALA A 290 0.18 -14.57 -12.04
N GLY A 291 -0.29 -15.63 -11.37
CA GLY A 291 0.56 -16.59 -10.64
C GLY A 291 1.35 -17.55 -11.53
N GLY A 292 1.31 -17.39 -12.87
CA GLY A 292 2.06 -18.20 -13.83
C GLY A 292 1.37 -19.49 -14.27
N THR A 293 0.06 -19.61 -14.02
CA THR A 293 -0.74 -20.77 -14.46
C THR A 293 -1.86 -20.28 -15.38
N PRO A 294 -1.69 -20.40 -16.72
CA PRO A 294 -2.63 -19.84 -17.69
C PRO A 294 -4.08 -20.36 -17.61
N THR A 295 -4.31 -21.47 -16.90
CA THR A 295 -5.64 -22.05 -16.69
C THR A 295 -6.36 -21.51 -15.44
N GLN A 296 -5.71 -20.64 -14.66
CA GLN A 296 -6.33 -19.91 -13.56
C GLN A 296 -7.16 -18.72 -14.08
N PRO A 297 -8.02 -18.12 -13.26
CA PRO A 297 -8.85 -17.00 -13.67
C PRO A 297 -8.05 -15.79 -14.20
N SER A 298 -8.54 -15.24 -15.31
CA SER A 298 -8.26 -13.89 -15.81
C SER A 298 -9.60 -13.19 -16.05
N THR A 299 -10.42 -13.06 -15.00
CA THR A 299 -11.86 -12.82 -15.15
C THR A 299 -12.34 -11.68 -14.26
N ILE A 300 -13.17 -10.80 -14.80
CA ILE A 300 -13.91 -9.81 -14.02
C ILE A 300 -15.27 -10.40 -13.65
N TYR A 301 -15.61 -10.33 -12.37
CA TYR A 301 -16.92 -10.72 -11.86
C TYR A 301 -17.71 -9.49 -11.42
N ALA A 302 -19.02 -9.51 -11.68
CA ALA A 302 -19.98 -8.56 -11.14
C ALA A 302 -20.80 -9.19 -10.01
N PHE A 303 -21.17 -8.38 -9.03
CA PHE A 303 -22.04 -8.75 -7.91
C PHE A 303 -23.08 -7.68 -7.67
N ASP A 304 -24.26 -8.11 -7.24
CA ASP A 304 -25.27 -7.20 -6.71
C ASP A 304 -24.94 -6.88 -5.25
N VAL A 305 -25.12 -5.61 -4.86
CA VAL A 305 -24.84 -5.10 -3.52
C VAL A 305 -26.15 -4.81 -2.80
N ASP A 306 -26.39 -5.51 -1.69
CA ASP A 306 -27.58 -5.24 -0.87
C ASP A 306 -27.50 -3.83 -0.24
N GLU A 307 -28.51 -2.99 -0.48
CA GLU A 307 -28.49 -1.58 -0.08
C GLU A 307 -28.34 -1.37 1.45
N LYS A 308 -28.81 -2.32 2.26
CA LYS A 308 -28.83 -2.19 3.73
C LYS A 308 -27.61 -2.82 4.38
N THR A 309 -27.32 -4.07 4.01
CA THR A 309 -26.30 -4.90 4.63
C THR A 309 -24.96 -4.82 3.90
N GLN A 310 -24.96 -4.37 2.64
CA GLN A 310 -23.79 -4.37 1.77
C GLN A 310 -23.18 -5.77 1.54
N ALA A 311 -23.99 -6.81 1.76
CA ALA A 311 -23.64 -8.16 1.34
C ALA A 311 -23.61 -8.25 -0.19
N LEU A 312 -22.67 -9.03 -0.72
CA LEU A 312 -22.56 -9.26 -2.16
C LEU A 312 -23.26 -10.56 -2.56
N SER A 313 -23.97 -10.52 -3.68
CA SER A 313 -24.73 -11.66 -4.20
C SER A 313 -24.70 -11.69 -5.73
N SER A 314 -25.35 -12.69 -6.35
CA SER A 314 -25.48 -12.79 -7.81
C SER A 314 -24.16 -12.72 -8.58
N ARG A 315 -23.12 -13.42 -8.09
CA ARG A 315 -21.81 -13.49 -8.77
C ARG A 315 -22.02 -13.95 -10.21
N ARG A 316 -21.60 -13.12 -11.16
CA ARG A 316 -21.68 -13.37 -12.60
C ARG A 316 -20.41 -12.92 -13.29
N VAL A 317 -20.06 -13.58 -14.38
CA VAL A 317 -18.94 -13.15 -15.23
C VAL A 317 -19.37 -11.88 -15.97
N LEU A 318 -18.51 -10.87 -15.96
CA LEU A 318 -18.59 -9.74 -16.89
C LEU A 318 -17.76 -10.04 -18.14
N ALA A 319 -16.47 -10.30 -17.95
CA ALA A 319 -15.53 -10.48 -19.04
C ALA A 319 -14.36 -11.38 -18.65
N TYR A 320 -13.81 -12.08 -19.65
CA TYR A 320 -12.52 -12.77 -19.57
C TYR A 320 -11.47 -11.95 -20.34
N ILE A 321 -10.36 -11.63 -19.69
CA ILE A 321 -9.31 -10.76 -20.26
C ILE A 321 -8.46 -11.53 -21.27
N ASP A 322 -8.22 -10.95 -22.45
CA ASP A 322 -7.45 -11.60 -23.50
C ASP A 322 -5.92 -11.42 -23.36
N ALA A 323 -5.47 -10.39 -22.64
CA ALA A 323 -4.07 -10.05 -22.42
C ALA A 323 -3.74 -9.96 -20.92
N GLY A 324 -3.03 -10.96 -20.42
CA GLY A 324 -2.68 -11.09 -19.01
C GLY A 324 -3.88 -11.39 -18.11
N ALA A 325 -4.07 -10.54 -17.10
CA ALA A 325 -5.08 -10.67 -16.06
C ALA A 325 -5.64 -9.29 -15.67
N PRO A 326 -6.86 -9.21 -15.11
CA PRO A 326 -7.45 -7.94 -14.66
C PRO A 326 -6.77 -7.46 -13.37
N ASP A 327 -6.19 -6.27 -13.39
CA ASP A 327 -5.56 -5.65 -12.23
C ASP A 327 -6.50 -4.55 -11.65
N GLY A 328 -6.10 -3.28 -11.65
CA GLY A 328 -6.95 -2.15 -11.24
C GLY A 328 -8.21 -1.97 -12.12
N ILE A 329 -9.33 -1.63 -11.48
CA ILE A 329 -10.63 -1.42 -12.15
C ILE A 329 -11.21 -0.03 -11.82
N GLN A 330 -11.78 0.63 -12.82
CA GLN A 330 -12.58 1.84 -12.68
C GLN A 330 -13.92 1.70 -13.43
N VAL A 331 -14.90 2.51 -13.04
CA VAL A 331 -16.23 2.55 -13.68
C VAL A 331 -16.57 3.99 -14.01
N ASP A 332 -17.17 4.23 -15.18
CA ASP A 332 -17.71 5.54 -15.55
C ASP A 332 -19.18 5.73 -15.12
N GLU A 333 -19.69 6.95 -15.23
CA GLU A 333 -21.08 7.29 -14.88
C GLU A 333 -22.13 6.56 -15.74
N LYS A 334 -21.74 5.99 -16.88
CA LYS A 334 -22.60 5.16 -17.75
C LYS A 334 -22.53 3.67 -17.41
N GLY A 335 -21.67 3.28 -16.47
CA GLY A 335 -21.47 1.90 -16.04
C GLY A 335 -20.46 1.11 -16.87
N ASN A 336 -19.73 1.76 -17.80
CA ASN A 336 -18.65 1.09 -18.53
C ASN A 336 -17.49 0.80 -17.57
N VAL A 337 -16.87 -0.36 -17.73
CA VAL A 337 -15.85 -0.91 -16.84
C VAL A 337 -14.50 -0.84 -17.53
N TYR A 338 -13.56 -0.14 -16.91
CA TYR A 338 -12.18 0.07 -17.37
C TYR A 338 -11.27 -0.81 -16.53
N VAL A 339 -10.42 -1.62 -17.16
CA VAL A 339 -9.56 -2.58 -16.46
C VAL A 339 -8.13 -2.54 -16.99
N ALA A 340 -7.16 -2.53 -16.09
CA ALA A 340 -5.75 -2.56 -16.41
C ALA A 340 -5.34 -4.00 -16.73
N CYS A 341 -4.60 -4.17 -17.82
CA CYS A 341 -4.26 -5.46 -18.42
C CYS A 341 -2.81 -5.44 -18.93
N ALA A 342 -2.31 -6.59 -19.41
CA ALA A 342 -0.94 -6.70 -19.92
C ALA A 342 -0.67 -5.84 -21.16
N ASP A 343 -1.71 -5.40 -21.88
CA ASP A 343 -1.61 -4.61 -23.10
C ASP A 343 -2.08 -3.15 -22.97
N GLY A 344 -2.40 -2.69 -21.76
CA GLY A 344 -2.89 -1.34 -21.47
C GLY A 344 -4.21 -1.36 -20.69
N VAL A 345 -5.22 -0.62 -21.16
CA VAL A 345 -6.55 -0.58 -20.51
C VAL A 345 -7.62 -1.09 -21.47
N GLN A 346 -8.41 -2.06 -21.02
CA GLN A 346 -9.57 -2.57 -21.77
C GLN A 346 -10.87 -1.98 -21.21
N VAL A 347 -11.84 -1.73 -22.08
CA VAL A 347 -13.12 -1.12 -21.70
C VAL A 347 -14.28 -2.01 -22.12
N PHE A 348 -15.11 -2.36 -21.16
CA PHE A 348 -16.29 -3.20 -21.35
C PHE A 348 -17.57 -2.41 -21.05
N ALA A 349 -18.61 -2.65 -21.84
CA ALA A 349 -19.97 -2.22 -21.49
C ALA A 349 -20.49 -3.01 -20.27
N PRO A 350 -21.55 -2.53 -19.58
CA PRO A 350 -22.16 -3.25 -18.45
C PRO A 350 -22.63 -4.68 -18.75
N ASP A 351 -22.86 -5.00 -20.02
CA ASP A 351 -23.27 -6.33 -20.49
C ASP A 351 -22.09 -7.25 -20.83
N GLY A 352 -20.84 -6.79 -20.70
CA GLY A 352 -19.63 -7.54 -21.00
C GLY A 352 -19.10 -7.36 -22.42
N THR A 353 -19.74 -6.55 -23.27
CA THR A 353 -19.25 -6.26 -24.62
C THR A 353 -17.92 -5.49 -24.55
N LEU A 354 -16.87 -6.00 -25.19
CA LEU A 354 -15.61 -5.25 -25.35
C LEU A 354 -15.85 -4.05 -26.28
N LEU A 355 -15.72 -2.85 -25.73
CA LEU A 355 -15.89 -1.60 -26.46
C LEU A 355 -14.62 -1.19 -27.19
N GLY A 356 -13.50 -1.22 -26.47
CA GLY A 356 -12.23 -0.74 -26.98
C GLY A 356 -11.08 -0.96 -26.01
N LYS A 357 -9.87 -0.60 -26.47
CA LYS A 357 -8.66 -0.60 -25.64
C LYS A 357 -7.89 0.70 -25.80
N PHE A 358 -7.35 1.21 -24.69
CA PHE A 358 -6.21 2.10 -24.66
C PHE A 358 -4.97 1.21 -24.76
N PHE A 359 -4.56 0.89 -26.00
CA PHE A 359 -3.53 -0.09 -26.27
C PHE A 359 -2.15 0.55 -26.14
N LEU A 360 -1.38 0.11 -25.15
CA LEU A 360 -0.04 0.62 -24.85
C LEU A 360 1.07 -0.35 -25.27
N ASP A 361 0.71 -1.61 -25.54
CA ASP A 361 1.64 -2.72 -25.80
C ASP A 361 2.66 -2.96 -24.67
N ILE A 362 2.31 -2.51 -23.47
CA ILE A 362 3.03 -2.73 -22.22
C ILE A 362 2.01 -2.89 -21.09
N SER A 363 2.40 -3.61 -20.04
CA SER A 363 1.52 -3.89 -18.91
C SER A 363 1.14 -2.60 -18.20
N SER A 364 -0.16 -2.45 -17.95
CA SER A 364 -0.69 -1.47 -17.02
C SER A 364 -1.20 -2.21 -15.79
N ALA A 365 -0.88 -1.69 -14.61
CA ALA A 365 -1.36 -2.24 -13.35
C ALA A 365 -2.58 -1.47 -12.82
N ASN A 366 -2.71 -0.17 -13.11
CA ASN A 366 -3.87 0.60 -12.66
C ASN A 366 -4.09 1.90 -13.48
N MET A 367 -5.26 2.50 -13.35
CA MET A 367 -5.63 3.77 -13.96
C MET A 367 -6.58 4.60 -13.09
N VAL A 368 -6.66 5.91 -13.35
CA VAL A 368 -7.62 6.80 -12.67
C VAL A 368 -8.16 7.86 -13.63
N PHE A 369 -9.46 8.16 -13.53
CA PHE A 369 -10.04 9.34 -14.15
C PHE A 369 -9.54 10.59 -13.44
N ALA A 370 -8.98 11.53 -14.21
CA ALA A 370 -8.24 12.67 -13.68
C ALA A 370 -8.89 14.01 -14.05
N GLY A 371 -10.18 14.13 -13.75
CA GLY A 371 -11.01 15.26 -14.13
C GLY A 371 -11.62 15.11 -15.54
N PRO A 372 -12.29 16.16 -16.05
CA PRO A 372 -13.00 16.08 -17.33
C PRO A 372 -12.07 15.69 -18.48
N GLY A 373 -12.43 14.64 -19.22
CA GLY A 373 -11.74 14.24 -20.44
C GLY A 373 -10.29 13.76 -20.26
N ARG A 374 -9.89 13.39 -19.04
CA ARG A 374 -8.51 12.94 -18.75
C ARG A 374 -8.51 11.62 -17.99
N MET A 375 -7.61 10.73 -18.37
CA MET A 375 -7.32 9.49 -17.64
C MET A 375 -5.81 9.31 -17.54
N VAL A 376 -5.33 9.00 -16.35
CA VAL A 376 -3.93 8.63 -16.11
C VAL A 376 -3.81 7.13 -16.02
N ILE A 377 -2.86 6.56 -16.76
CA ILE A 377 -2.59 5.13 -16.83
C ILE A 377 -1.18 4.88 -16.29
N LEU A 378 -1.06 4.00 -15.30
CA LEU A 378 0.21 3.57 -14.73
C LEU A 378 0.69 2.30 -15.44
N ALA A 379 1.91 2.33 -15.96
CA ALA A 379 2.46 1.25 -16.79
C ALA A 379 3.92 0.94 -16.43
N GLU A 380 4.12 0.55 -15.16
CA GLU A 380 5.38 0.19 -14.52
C GLU A 380 6.43 1.32 -14.55
N THR A 381 7.13 1.43 -15.67
CA THR A 381 8.24 2.37 -15.90
C THR A 381 7.78 3.64 -16.59
N LYS A 382 6.47 3.80 -16.80
CA LYS A 382 5.86 4.90 -17.56
C LYS A 382 4.53 5.33 -16.95
N VAL A 383 4.21 6.60 -17.11
CA VAL A 383 2.87 7.16 -16.90
C VAL A 383 2.36 7.71 -18.21
N PHE A 384 1.12 7.37 -18.57
CA PHE A 384 0.43 7.94 -19.73
C PHE A 384 -0.72 8.84 -19.30
N LEU A 385 -0.89 9.94 -20.02
CA LEU A 385 -2.08 10.78 -19.97
C LEU A 385 -2.90 10.55 -21.24
N ALA A 386 -4.07 9.96 -21.09
CA ALA A 386 -5.05 9.88 -22.15
C ALA A 386 -5.99 11.08 -22.09
N LYS A 387 -6.14 11.78 -23.22
CA LYS A 387 -7.20 12.78 -23.44
C LYS A 387 -8.34 12.12 -24.19
N ILE A 388 -9.54 12.20 -23.61
CA ILE A 388 -10.76 11.54 -24.07
C ILE A 388 -11.93 12.53 -24.05
N SER A 389 -13.15 12.07 -24.35
CA SER A 389 -14.36 12.88 -24.30
C SER A 389 -14.56 13.48 -22.91
N GLU A 390 -14.84 14.79 -22.83
CA GLU A 390 -15.17 15.47 -21.55
C GLU A 390 -16.47 14.94 -20.91
N ASN A 391 -17.30 14.25 -21.69
CA ASN A 391 -18.51 13.57 -21.22
C ASN A 391 -18.22 12.22 -20.55
N THR A 392 -17.00 11.69 -20.69
CA THR A 392 -16.58 10.46 -20.01
C THR A 392 -16.07 10.81 -18.63
N LYS A 393 -16.84 10.43 -17.61
CA LYS A 393 -16.53 10.75 -16.21
C LYS A 393 -16.53 9.48 -15.39
N GLY A 394 -15.46 9.30 -14.61
CA GLY A 394 -15.39 8.23 -13.61
C GLY A 394 -16.38 8.44 -12.48
N VAL A 395 -16.84 7.36 -11.88
CA VAL A 395 -17.58 7.39 -10.61
C VAL A 395 -16.68 7.98 -9.52
N SER A 396 -17.05 9.15 -8.99
CA SER A 396 -16.32 9.85 -7.94
C SER A 396 -16.96 9.68 -6.57
N VAL A 397 -16.12 9.54 -5.55
CA VAL A 397 -16.51 9.45 -4.13
C VAL A 397 -16.72 10.85 -3.52
N THR A 398 -16.22 11.92 -4.17
CA THR A 398 -16.16 13.28 -3.63
C THR A 398 -17.53 13.97 -3.53
N SER A 399 -18.56 13.48 -4.23
CA SER A 399 -19.83 14.21 -4.40
C SER A 399 -21.01 13.76 -3.53
N MET A 400 -20.88 12.74 -2.66
CA MET A 400 -22.10 12.07 -2.13
C MET A 400 -22.19 11.78 -0.62
N LEU A 401 -21.53 12.55 0.25
CA LEU A 401 -21.80 12.50 1.70
C LEU A 401 -22.17 13.86 2.30
N LEU A 402 -23.35 14.36 1.96
CA LEU A 402 -24.13 15.21 2.88
C LEU A 402 -25.64 14.91 2.76
N PRO A 403 -26.16 13.84 3.39
CA PRO A 403 -27.50 13.89 3.94
C PRO A 403 -27.45 14.72 5.22
N SER A 404 -28.29 15.76 5.27
CA SER A 404 -28.44 16.70 6.37
C SER A 404 -28.40 16.06 7.76
N LEU A 405 -27.32 16.29 8.51
CA LEU A 405 -27.39 16.24 9.97
C LEU A 405 -28.19 17.46 10.42
N ARG A 406 -29.50 17.31 10.53
CA ARG A 406 -30.31 18.24 11.33
C ARG A 406 -29.75 18.22 12.75
N SER A 407 -29.44 19.42 13.23
CA SER A 407 -29.05 19.71 14.60
C SER A 407 -29.97 18.99 15.58
N THR A 408 -29.44 17.96 16.23
CA THR A 408 -29.87 17.54 17.57
C THR A 408 -28.67 17.68 18.46
N THR A 409 -28.72 18.69 19.32
CA THR A 409 -27.74 19.00 20.34
C THR A 409 -27.50 17.79 21.23
N ILE A 410 -26.38 17.10 21.04
CA ILE A 410 -25.83 16.14 22.02
C ILE A 410 -24.59 16.78 22.61
N ARG A 411 -24.59 16.89 23.94
CA ARG A 411 -23.53 17.50 24.76
C ARG A 411 -22.16 16.90 24.43
N SER A 412 -21.17 17.78 24.36
CA SER A 412 -19.78 17.45 24.04
C SER A 412 -19.16 16.49 25.07
N SER A 413 -18.77 15.31 24.60
CA SER A 413 -17.64 14.57 25.16
C SER A 413 -16.47 14.73 24.19
N LYS A 414 -15.41 15.41 24.63
CA LYS A 414 -14.18 15.65 23.86
C LYS A 414 -13.61 14.32 23.32
N PRO A 415 -13.25 14.22 22.03
CA PRO A 415 -12.42 13.12 21.57
C PRO A 415 -10.98 13.33 22.07
N LEU A 416 -10.41 12.28 22.65
CA LEU A 416 -8.99 12.20 23.00
C LEU A 416 -8.17 12.11 21.70
N VAL A 417 -7.76 13.25 21.19
CA VAL A 417 -6.74 13.36 20.14
C VAL A 417 -5.37 13.14 20.80
N ARG A 418 -4.73 12.00 20.54
CA ARG A 418 -3.31 11.78 20.87
C ARG A 418 -2.47 11.98 19.62
N THR A 419 -1.78 13.10 19.56
CA THR A 419 -0.67 13.34 18.64
C THR A 419 0.55 12.57 19.12
N TYR A 420 1.07 11.66 18.31
CA TYR A 420 2.37 11.02 18.54
C TYR A 420 3.43 11.80 17.76
N ALA A 421 4.40 12.40 18.46
CA ALA A 421 5.61 12.90 17.84
C ALA A 421 6.43 11.73 17.30
N SER A 422 6.94 11.86 16.08
CA SER A 422 7.74 10.86 15.39
C SER A 422 9.02 10.53 16.18
N ALA A 423 9.19 9.25 16.51
CA ALA A 423 10.46 8.72 17.00
C ALA A 423 11.42 8.49 15.82
N PRO A 424 12.74 8.70 15.96
CA PRO A 424 13.69 8.44 14.89
C PRO A 424 13.90 6.94 14.63
N LYS A 425 14.33 6.63 13.41
CA LYS A 425 14.46 5.29 12.82
C LYS A 425 15.54 4.45 13.52
N ASN A 426 15.28 3.14 13.70
CA ASN A 426 16.16 2.19 14.39
C ASN A 426 17.54 1.96 13.71
N GLU A 427 17.70 2.27 12.42
CA GLU A 427 18.98 2.13 11.72
C GLU A 427 19.91 3.35 11.91
N ASP A 428 19.36 4.55 12.06
CA ASP A 428 20.12 5.76 12.43
C ASP A 428 20.63 5.65 13.88
N ILE A 429 19.86 5.01 14.77
CA ILE A 429 20.25 4.73 16.16
C ILE A 429 21.48 3.81 16.22
N MET A 430 21.60 2.81 15.33
CA MET A 430 22.77 1.93 15.29
C MET A 430 24.04 2.69 14.82
N ARG A 431 23.90 3.59 13.84
CA ARG A 431 25.02 4.45 13.39
C ARG A 431 25.43 5.47 14.45
N ASP A 432 24.48 6.09 15.15
CA ASP A 432 24.78 7.09 16.19
C ASP A 432 25.34 6.46 17.48
N VAL A 433 24.82 5.31 17.92
CA VAL A 433 25.25 4.60 19.14
C VAL A 433 26.62 3.91 18.95
N LEU A 434 26.94 3.44 17.74
CA LEU A 434 28.23 2.83 17.43
C LEU A 434 29.27 3.84 16.91
N GLY A 435 28.84 4.93 16.28
CA GLY A 435 29.71 5.98 15.73
C GLY A 435 30.30 6.95 16.76
N THR A 436 29.74 7.04 17.97
CA THR A 436 30.25 7.93 19.04
C THR A 436 31.43 7.36 19.83
N PHE A 437 31.87 6.12 19.56
CA PHE A 437 32.97 5.46 20.28
C PHE A 437 34.20 5.18 19.39
N GLY A 438 34.52 6.09 18.47
CA GLY A 438 35.75 6.09 17.67
C GLY A 438 36.68 7.24 18.09
N SER A 439 37.87 6.87 18.59
CA SER A 439 39.07 7.67 18.87
C SER A 439 38.98 9.21 18.75
N GLN A 440 38.98 9.89 19.91
CA GLN A 440 39.44 11.27 19.99
C GLN A 440 40.96 11.32 19.79
N SER A 441 41.41 12.10 18.81
CA SER A 441 42.75 12.69 18.79
C SER A 441 42.59 14.21 18.74
N ASP A 442 43.27 14.87 19.67
CA ASP A 442 43.23 16.30 19.94
C ASP A 442 43.60 17.17 18.74
N SER A 443 42.85 18.26 18.53
CA SER A 443 43.41 19.54 18.12
C SER A 443 42.39 20.67 18.30
N GLU A 444 42.76 21.63 19.14
CA GLU A 444 42.13 22.95 19.31
C GLU A 444 42.08 23.73 17.99
N GLN A 445 41.03 24.54 17.78
CA GLN A 445 41.20 25.93 17.34
C GLN A 445 39.91 26.78 17.41
N ALA A 446 40.04 27.85 18.21
CA ALA A 446 39.55 29.23 18.08
C ALA A 446 38.06 29.53 17.79
N ILE A 447 37.47 30.23 18.77
CA ILE A 447 36.19 30.93 18.76
C ILE A 447 36.40 32.39 18.35
N HIS A 448 35.51 32.94 17.52
CA HIS A 448 35.20 34.38 17.49
C HIS A 448 33.67 34.61 17.53
N PRO A 449 33.21 35.76 18.09
CA PRO A 449 31.92 35.88 18.76
C PRO A 449 30.85 36.63 17.94
N GLU A 450 29.66 36.73 18.55
CA GLU A 450 28.44 37.48 18.18
C GLU A 450 27.40 36.65 17.38
N THR A 451 26.15 36.49 17.81
CA THR A 451 25.26 37.35 18.60
C THR A 451 24.34 36.52 19.51
N ARG A 452 24.14 37.03 20.73
CA ARG A 452 23.30 36.43 21.78
C ARG A 452 21.85 36.87 21.59
N GLN A 453 21.04 36.05 20.92
CA GLN A 453 19.59 36.10 21.12
C GLN A 453 19.20 35.15 22.25
N THR A 454 18.54 35.71 23.25
CA THR A 454 18.08 35.09 24.49
C THR A 454 17.20 33.87 24.22
N ARG A 455 17.73 32.66 24.41
CA ARG A 455 16.91 31.46 24.64
C ARG A 455 16.53 31.41 26.12
N THR A 456 15.24 31.48 26.39
CA THR A 456 14.66 31.02 27.66
C THR A 456 14.93 29.51 27.82
N PRO A 457 15.16 29.02 29.05
CA PRO A 457 15.46 27.61 29.27
C PRO A 457 14.15 26.80 29.25
N ASP A 458 13.84 26.15 28.13
CA ASP A 458 12.88 25.04 28.12
C ASP A 458 13.54 23.81 28.77
N ASN A 459 13.55 23.82 30.10
CA ASN A 459 13.64 22.60 30.89
C ASN A 459 12.26 21.92 30.82
N ASP A 460 12.07 21.07 29.81
CA ASP A 460 11.01 20.07 29.86
C ASP A 460 11.48 18.76 29.25
N TYR A 461 12.46 18.12 29.90
CA TYR A 461 12.74 16.70 29.70
C TYR A 461 11.60 15.89 30.33
N THR A 462 10.47 15.80 29.62
CA THR A 462 9.40 14.88 29.97
C THR A 462 9.85 13.45 29.68
N ILE A 463 10.39 12.79 30.71
CA ILE A 463 10.45 11.33 30.79
C ILE A 463 8.99 10.82 30.66
N PRO A 464 8.72 9.86 29.76
CA PRO A 464 7.42 9.74 29.07
C PRO A 464 6.22 9.38 29.97
N PRO A 465 4.97 9.75 29.57
CA PRO A 465 3.74 9.33 30.25
C PRO A 465 3.22 7.93 29.81
N ALA A 466 2.37 7.35 30.66
CA ALA A 466 1.73 6.01 30.61
C ALA A 466 0.90 5.66 29.34
N GLN A 467 0.78 4.44 28.83
CA GLN A 467 1.32 3.10 29.13
C GLN A 467 2.01 2.54 27.86
N ASP A 468 3.33 2.34 27.87
CA ASP A 468 3.99 1.51 26.86
C ASP A 468 4.02 0.06 27.36
N PRO A 469 3.50 -0.92 26.59
CA PRO A 469 3.41 -2.32 27.04
C PRO A 469 4.77 -2.95 27.39
N LEU A 470 5.87 -2.52 26.76
CA LEU A 470 7.21 -3.00 27.06
C LEU A 470 7.71 -2.40 28.38
N LEU A 471 7.47 -1.11 28.64
CA LEU A 471 7.83 -0.47 29.90
C LEU A 471 7.02 -1.01 31.08
N GLU A 472 5.72 -1.24 30.89
CA GLU A 472 4.87 -1.89 31.91
C GLU A 472 5.36 -3.31 32.20
N PHE A 473 5.78 -4.03 31.16
CA PHE A 473 6.30 -5.38 31.31
C PHE A 473 7.68 -5.41 31.98
N PHE A 474 8.55 -4.44 31.69
CA PHE A 474 9.83 -4.23 32.38
C PHE A 474 9.61 -3.92 33.86
N ALA A 475 8.75 -2.94 34.17
CA ALA A 475 8.40 -2.58 35.53
C ALA A 475 7.82 -3.79 36.28
N SER A 476 6.93 -4.55 35.66
CA SER A 476 6.37 -5.79 36.24
C SER A 476 7.44 -6.84 36.53
N ARG A 477 8.50 -6.94 35.72
CA ARG A 477 9.61 -7.89 35.91
C ARG A 477 10.65 -7.42 36.92
N MET A 478 10.77 -6.11 37.13
CA MET A 478 11.66 -5.50 38.12
C MET A 478 10.99 -5.31 39.48
N MET A 479 9.67 -5.45 39.56
CA MET A 479 8.90 -5.28 40.79
C MET A 479 9.26 -6.34 41.84
N GLU A 480 9.66 -5.88 43.02
CA GLU A 480 9.95 -6.69 44.20
C GLU A 480 8.99 -6.32 45.33
N GLY A 481 8.44 -7.33 46.01
CA GLY A 481 7.55 -7.12 47.16
C GLY A 481 6.28 -6.29 46.87
N GLY A 482 5.79 -6.30 45.63
CA GLY A 482 4.56 -5.60 45.22
C GLY A 482 4.68 -4.07 45.07
N LYS A 483 5.88 -3.50 45.18
CA LYS A 483 6.10 -2.05 45.14
C LYS A 483 6.17 -1.50 43.71
N ARG A 484 5.02 -1.36 43.04
CA ARG A 484 4.91 -0.94 41.63
C ARG A 484 5.57 0.41 41.33
N ALA A 485 5.32 1.43 42.15
CA ALA A 485 5.89 2.77 41.96
C ALA A 485 7.43 2.79 41.96
N ARG A 486 8.07 1.92 42.75
CA ARG A 486 9.53 1.79 42.77
C ARG A 486 10.05 1.13 41.49
N ALA A 487 9.31 0.18 40.94
CA ALA A 487 9.65 -0.49 39.69
C ALA A 487 9.47 0.43 38.47
N GLU A 488 8.42 1.25 38.46
CA GLU A 488 8.20 2.30 37.46
C GLU A 488 9.33 3.33 37.52
N LYS A 489 9.70 3.81 38.71
CA LYS A 489 10.85 4.72 38.89
C LYS A 489 12.14 4.11 38.34
N ALA A 490 12.43 2.85 38.68
CA ALA A 490 13.63 2.17 38.19
C ALA A 490 13.59 1.94 36.66
N THR A 491 12.42 1.79 36.07
CA THR A 491 12.23 1.71 34.61
C THR A 491 12.51 3.07 33.94
N SER A 492 12.05 4.16 34.55
CA SER A 492 12.39 5.53 34.12
C SER A 492 13.89 5.81 34.23
N GLU A 493 14.56 5.34 35.29
CA GLU A 493 16.02 5.45 35.45
C GLU A 493 16.77 4.72 34.34
N ILE A 494 16.29 3.55 33.88
CA ILE A 494 16.88 2.84 32.73
C ILE A 494 16.87 3.75 31.49
N LEU A 495 15.72 4.35 31.18
CA LEU A 495 15.60 5.22 30.01
C LEU A 495 16.52 6.44 30.12
N LEU A 496 16.59 7.06 31.31
CA LEU A 496 17.48 8.18 31.56
C LEU A 496 18.94 7.81 31.33
N HIS A 497 19.39 6.66 31.85
CA HIS A 497 20.77 6.21 31.67
C HIS A 497 21.09 5.81 30.23
N ILE A 498 20.15 5.16 29.51
CA ILE A 498 20.32 4.88 28.09
C ILE A 498 20.54 6.19 27.33
N HIS A 499 19.69 7.19 27.55
CA HIS A 499 19.84 8.48 26.90
C HIS A 499 21.15 9.18 27.29
N ALA A 500 21.51 9.18 28.57
CA ALA A 500 22.72 9.83 29.06
C ALA A 500 23.99 9.25 28.43
N LEU A 501 24.05 7.91 28.28
CA LEU A 501 25.20 7.16 27.78
C LEU A 501 25.30 7.15 26.24
N THR A 502 24.17 7.26 25.53
CA THR A 502 24.14 7.12 24.06
C THR A 502 23.81 8.40 23.32
N LYS A 503 23.25 9.40 24.01
CA LYS A 503 22.60 10.60 23.44
C LYS A 503 21.43 10.31 22.49
N ALA A 504 21.06 9.04 22.31
CA ALA A 504 19.96 8.61 21.45
C ALA A 504 18.63 8.55 22.24
N PRO A 505 17.47 8.54 21.55
CA PRO A 505 16.19 8.31 22.20
C PRO A 505 16.14 6.93 22.89
N PRO A 506 15.78 6.88 24.19
CA PRO A 506 16.06 5.70 24.99
C PRO A 506 15.09 4.53 24.80
N LEU A 507 13.83 4.80 24.44
CA LEU A 507 12.82 3.76 24.25
C LEU A 507 13.09 2.87 23.01
N PRO A 508 13.46 3.43 21.84
CA PRO A 508 13.93 2.64 20.71
C PRO A 508 15.12 1.74 21.03
N VAL A 509 16.14 2.28 21.73
CA VAL A 509 17.34 1.51 22.15
C VAL A 509 16.96 0.34 23.05
N LEU A 510 16.08 0.58 24.04
CA LEU A 510 15.57 -0.48 24.92
C LEU A 510 14.80 -1.55 24.14
N ARG A 511 13.93 -1.14 23.21
CA ARG A 511 13.13 -2.07 22.38
C ARG A 511 14.03 -2.94 21.51
N GLN A 512 15.04 -2.35 20.89
CA GLN A 512 15.99 -3.07 20.05
C GLN A 512 16.82 -4.08 20.86
N ALA A 513 17.29 -3.71 22.06
CA ALA A 513 18.02 -4.63 22.93
C ALA A 513 17.18 -5.86 23.28
N VAL A 514 15.90 -5.66 23.62
CA VAL A 514 14.97 -6.74 23.94
C VAL A 514 14.72 -7.64 22.72
N GLN A 515 14.54 -7.06 21.54
CA GLN A 515 14.34 -7.81 20.30
C GLN A 515 15.56 -8.66 19.93
N MET A 516 16.76 -8.10 20.05
CA MET A 516 18.01 -8.82 19.82
C MET A 516 18.19 -9.97 20.81
N ALA A 517 17.83 -9.78 22.07
CA ALA A 517 17.88 -10.79 23.13
C ALA A 517 16.77 -11.86 23.07
N ALA A 518 15.70 -11.64 22.30
CA ALA A 518 14.51 -12.50 22.29
C ALA A 518 14.70 -13.83 21.54
N PRO A 519 14.79 -14.99 22.24
CA PRO A 519 14.95 -16.28 21.58
C PRO A 519 13.64 -16.74 20.95
N ALA A 520 13.68 -17.38 19.78
CA ALA A 520 12.48 -17.97 19.14
C ALA A 520 12.00 -19.26 19.81
N VAL A 521 12.87 -19.94 20.56
CA VAL A 521 12.61 -21.25 21.15
C VAL A 521 13.13 -21.30 22.58
N ARG A 522 12.49 -22.13 23.42
CA ARG A 522 13.08 -22.60 24.68
C ARG A 522 13.26 -24.10 24.63
N VAL A 523 14.15 -24.60 25.48
CA VAL A 523 14.44 -26.02 25.61
C VAL A 523 13.92 -26.51 26.96
N MET A 524 13.17 -27.60 26.95
CA MET A 524 12.70 -28.28 28.17
C MET A 524 13.26 -29.70 28.25
N SER A 525 13.75 -30.09 29.43
CA SER A 525 14.18 -31.46 29.70
C SER A 525 13.06 -32.22 30.42
N HIS A 526 12.67 -33.37 29.88
CA HIS A 526 11.72 -34.30 30.49
C HIS A 526 12.38 -35.66 30.73
N LYS A 527 12.24 -36.23 31.93
CA LYS A 527 12.66 -37.61 32.19
C LYS A 527 11.61 -38.58 31.63
N MET A 528 12.02 -39.50 30.76
CA MET A 528 11.23 -40.66 30.32
C MET A 528 12.09 -41.92 30.47
N GLY A 529 11.62 -42.89 31.27
CA GLY A 529 12.26 -44.20 31.39
C GLY A 529 13.76 -44.17 31.72
N GLY A 530 14.18 -43.29 32.65
CA GLY A 530 15.57 -43.16 33.07
C GLY A 530 16.48 -42.29 32.19
N LYS A 531 16.03 -41.87 30.99
CA LYS A 531 16.77 -40.95 30.10
C LYS A 531 16.15 -39.54 30.11
N ALA A 532 17.00 -38.51 30.09
CA ALA A 532 16.58 -37.12 29.97
C ALA A 532 16.37 -36.77 28.48
N LEU A 533 15.11 -36.56 28.08
CA LEU A 533 14.73 -36.16 26.72
C LEU A 533 14.59 -34.64 26.64
N VAL A 534 15.36 -34.03 25.75
CA VAL A 534 15.37 -32.59 25.54
C VAL A 534 14.44 -32.23 24.39
N LYS A 535 13.42 -31.40 24.65
CA LYS A 535 12.41 -30.98 23.68
C LYS A 535 12.47 -29.47 23.42
N PRO A 536 12.64 -29.04 22.15
CA PRO A 536 12.46 -27.65 21.76
C PRO A 536 10.98 -27.26 21.80
N ILE A 537 10.68 -26.04 22.25
CA ILE A 537 9.33 -25.47 22.28
C ILE A 537 9.41 -24.06 21.67
N ALA A 538 8.68 -23.83 20.58
CA ALA A 538 8.54 -22.51 19.99
C ALA A 538 7.86 -21.54 20.97
N LEU A 539 8.39 -20.32 21.05
CA LEU A 539 7.89 -19.29 21.93
C LEU A 539 7.04 -18.28 21.14
N ASN A 540 5.85 -17.95 21.64
CA ASN A 540 5.08 -16.82 21.13
C ASN A 540 5.73 -15.49 21.54
N GLU A 541 5.37 -14.38 20.88
CA GLU A 541 5.98 -13.07 21.08
C GLU A 541 6.09 -12.66 22.56
N ARG A 542 5.00 -12.79 23.34
CA ARG A 542 4.99 -12.49 24.77
C ARG A 542 6.00 -13.34 25.55
N GLN A 543 6.11 -14.63 25.24
CA GLN A 543 7.09 -15.52 25.86
C GLN A 543 8.52 -15.19 25.47
N ARG A 544 8.76 -14.81 24.21
CA ARG A 544 10.08 -14.38 23.70
C ARG A 544 10.56 -13.13 24.43
N THR A 545 9.70 -12.10 24.48
CA THR A 545 9.95 -10.85 25.21
C THR A 545 10.18 -11.10 26.70
N ARG A 546 9.38 -12.00 27.31
CA ARG A 546 9.55 -12.37 28.73
C ARG A 546 10.92 -12.98 29.00
N ARG A 547 11.39 -13.85 28.10
CA ARG A 547 12.68 -14.52 28.23
C ARG A 547 13.84 -13.55 28.03
N ALA A 548 13.74 -12.67 27.03
CA ALA A 548 14.70 -11.60 26.79
C ALA A 548 14.91 -10.70 28.02
N ILE A 549 13.81 -10.15 28.55
CA ILE A 549 13.86 -9.28 29.73
C ILE A 549 14.42 -10.04 30.93
N GLY A 550 14.07 -11.32 31.08
CA GLY A 550 14.66 -12.18 32.12
C GLY A 550 16.18 -12.23 32.05
N TRP A 551 16.74 -12.54 30.89
CA TRP A 551 18.19 -12.59 30.68
C TRP A 551 18.86 -11.23 30.83
N ILE A 552 18.25 -10.16 30.30
CA ILE A 552 18.77 -8.79 30.45
C ILE A 552 18.89 -8.41 31.93
N LEU A 553 17.84 -8.65 32.72
CA LEU A 553 17.85 -8.33 34.14
C LEU A 553 18.86 -9.18 34.92
N GLU A 554 19.01 -10.45 34.57
CA GLU A 554 19.95 -11.37 35.21
C GLU A 554 21.41 -10.99 34.93
N GLU A 555 21.77 -10.84 33.65
CA GLU A 555 23.14 -10.49 33.22
C GLU A 555 23.53 -9.06 33.60
N SER A 556 22.55 -8.14 33.71
CA SER A 556 22.83 -6.78 34.16
C SER A 556 23.45 -6.71 35.56
N ASN A 557 23.25 -7.73 36.42
CA ASN A 557 23.84 -7.74 37.76
C ASN A 557 25.37 -7.74 37.74
N SER A 558 25.99 -8.21 36.65
CA SER A 558 27.44 -8.24 36.47
C SER A 558 27.99 -7.00 35.76
N ARG A 559 27.14 -6.04 35.34
CA ARG A 559 27.58 -4.78 34.73
C ARG A 559 28.03 -3.77 35.79
N PRO A 560 29.03 -2.92 35.51
CA PRO A 560 29.38 -1.80 36.39
C PRO A 560 28.25 -0.77 36.44
N GLY A 561 27.96 -0.19 37.62
CA GLY A 561 26.95 0.86 37.79
C GLY A 561 26.38 0.92 39.20
N HIS A 562 26.10 2.13 39.68
CA HIS A 562 25.68 2.39 41.06
C HIS A 562 24.22 2.01 41.30
N THR A 563 23.36 2.26 40.32
CA THR A 563 21.93 1.92 40.39
C THR A 563 21.61 0.68 39.56
N ARG A 564 20.51 0.01 39.91
CA ARG A 564 20.00 -1.12 39.11
C ARG A 564 19.60 -0.65 37.71
N GLY A 565 19.04 0.56 37.58
CA GLY A 565 18.67 1.14 36.30
C GLY A 565 19.87 1.38 35.38
N GLU A 566 20.98 1.89 35.94
CA GLU A 566 22.22 2.10 35.19
C GLU A 566 22.80 0.79 34.65
N ARG A 567 22.84 -0.25 35.47
CA ARG A 567 23.35 -1.56 35.07
C ARG A 567 22.53 -2.19 33.95
N VAL A 568 21.20 -2.10 34.02
CA VAL A 568 20.30 -2.60 32.97
C VAL A 568 20.44 -1.78 31.68
N ALA A 569 20.60 -0.45 31.78
CA ALA A 569 20.86 0.40 30.63
C ALA A 569 22.16 0.00 29.91
N ARG A 570 23.24 -0.22 30.67
CA ARG A 570 24.53 -0.69 30.13
C ARG A 570 24.44 -2.09 29.52
N GLU A 571 23.64 -2.98 30.08
CA GLU A 571 23.37 -4.29 29.47
C GLU A 571 22.66 -4.15 28.13
N CYS A 572 21.64 -3.29 28.04
CA CYS A 572 20.93 -3.02 26.79
C CYS A 572 21.88 -2.48 25.71
N ILE A 573 22.74 -1.52 26.06
CA ILE A 573 23.77 -0.99 25.16
C ILE A 573 24.76 -2.10 24.74
N GLY A 574 25.21 -2.93 25.68
CA GLY A 574 26.09 -4.06 25.40
C GLY A 574 25.48 -5.10 24.44
N ILE A 575 24.15 -5.29 24.47
CA ILE A 575 23.45 -6.15 23.50
C ILE A 575 23.52 -5.54 22.09
N LEU A 576 23.27 -4.23 21.94
CA LEU A 576 23.38 -3.56 20.65
C LEU A 576 24.81 -3.62 20.09
N GLN A 577 25.82 -3.48 20.96
CA GLN A 577 27.24 -3.59 20.64
C GLN A 577 27.73 -5.03 20.43
N LYS A 578 26.84 -6.03 20.54
CA LYS A 578 27.16 -7.47 20.44
C LYS A 578 28.21 -7.96 21.45
N SER A 579 28.36 -7.27 22.59
CA SER A 579 29.31 -7.60 23.66
C SER A 579 28.63 -8.22 24.90
N SER A 580 27.35 -8.57 24.78
CA SER A 580 26.54 -9.14 25.87
C SER A 580 26.47 -10.67 25.81
N LYS A 581 26.65 -11.30 26.97
CA LYS A 581 26.41 -12.75 27.18
C LYS A 581 24.95 -13.16 26.94
N VAL A 582 24.01 -12.22 26.97
CA VAL A 582 22.59 -12.50 26.65
C VAL A 582 22.44 -13.04 25.22
N LEU A 583 23.27 -12.57 24.30
CA LEU A 583 23.29 -13.07 22.92
C LEU A 583 23.82 -14.51 22.85
N GLU A 584 24.85 -14.84 23.62
CA GLU A 584 25.36 -16.21 23.74
C GLU A 584 24.30 -17.15 24.35
N LEU A 585 23.53 -16.70 25.34
CA LEU A 585 22.42 -17.46 25.92
C LEU A 585 21.32 -17.75 24.90
N LYS A 586 20.99 -16.76 24.05
CA LYS A 586 20.04 -16.91 22.94
C LYS A 586 20.56 -17.93 21.92
N ASP A 587 21.80 -17.79 21.48
CA ASP A 587 22.40 -18.65 20.46
C ASP A 587 22.52 -20.08 20.97
N ARG A 588 22.95 -20.29 22.22
CA ARG A 588 22.99 -21.61 22.85
C ARG A 588 21.61 -22.25 22.94
N ALA A 589 20.57 -21.49 23.26
CA ALA A 589 19.20 -22.01 23.27
C ALA A 589 18.75 -22.48 21.88
N HIS A 590 19.13 -21.77 20.82
CA HIS A 590 18.81 -22.14 19.44
C HIS A 590 19.63 -23.34 18.95
N GLN A 591 20.93 -23.40 19.28
CA GLN A 591 21.78 -24.54 18.97
C GLN A 591 21.27 -25.83 19.63
N VAL A 592 20.98 -25.80 20.94
CA VAL A 592 20.44 -26.97 21.64
C VAL A 592 19.08 -27.38 21.08
N ALA A 593 18.24 -26.41 20.70
CA ALA A 593 16.97 -26.68 20.04
C ALA A 593 17.15 -27.36 18.67
N LEU A 594 18.11 -26.90 17.86
CA LEU A 594 18.40 -27.45 16.55
C LEU A 594 18.90 -28.90 16.64
N ILE A 595 19.81 -29.19 17.57
CA ILE A 595 20.34 -30.53 17.84
C ILE A 595 19.20 -31.50 18.23
N ASN A 596 18.21 -31.01 18.99
CA ASN A 596 17.12 -31.82 19.53
C ASN A 596 15.81 -31.73 18.74
N ARG A 597 15.84 -31.19 17.50
CA ARG A 597 14.64 -31.05 16.65
C ARG A 597 13.94 -32.39 16.36
N GLY A 598 14.69 -33.48 16.34
CA GLY A 598 14.16 -34.84 16.13
C GLY A 598 13.27 -35.35 17.26
N ASN A 599 13.27 -34.69 18.42
CA ASN A 599 12.44 -35.05 19.58
C ASN A 599 11.05 -34.38 19.55
N LEU A 600 10.75 -33.64 18.48
CA LEU A 600 9.42 -33.07 18.24
C LEU A 600 8.46 -34.18 17.78
N PRO A 601 7.20 -34.19 18.25
CA PRO A 601 6.21 -35.13 17.76
C PRO A 601 6.03 -34.93 16.25
N ARG A 602 6.09 -36.02 15.47
CA ARG A 602 5.72 -35.97 14.05
C ARG A 602 4.28 -35.50 13.98
N MET A 603 4.04 -34.36 13.33
CA MET A 603 2.69 -33.95 13.00
C MET A 603 2.08 -35.07 12.16
N ARG A 604 0.98 -35.65 12.64
CA ARG A 604 0.19 -36.58 11.82
C ARG A 604 -0.29 -35.77 10.63
N ALA A 605 0.10 -36.21 9.44
CA ALA A 605 -0.29 -35.64 8.17
C ALA A 605 -1.80 -35.65 8.01
#